data_AF-A0AAD7NMR3-F1
#
_entry.id   AF-A0AAD7NMR3-F1
#
_cell.length_a   1.000
_cell.length_b   1.000
_cell.length_c   1.000
_cell.angle_alpha   90.00
_cell.angle_beta   90.00
_cell.angle_gamma   90.00
#
_symmetry.space_group_name_H-M   'P 1'
#
loop_
_entity.id
_entity.type
_entity.pdbx_description
1 polymer ?
#
loop_
_entity_poly.entity_id
_entity_poly.type
_entity_poly.pdbx_seq_one_letter_code
_entity_poly.pdbx_strand_id
1 'polypeptide(L)' 'MEESGITDATRNVTYASWYQTVISTDLTGDLIWQAGSDLTNGPTPNEGYMIFPTDPVYALMQSHAAPLKACG' A
#
# COMPACT_ATOMS: atom_id res chain seq x y z
N MET A 1 -11.35 -1.41 3.63
CA MET A 1 -11.21 -0.16 2.85
C MET A 1 -10.85 -0.54 1.43
N GLU A 2 -11.60 -0.12 0.41
CA GLU A 2 -11.46 -0.67 -0.94
C GLU A 2 -10.48 0.10 -1.84
N GLU A 3 -10.28 1.40 -1.63
CA GLU A 3 -9.28 2.18 -2.37
C GLU A 3 -8.68 3.26 -1.46
N SER A 4 -7.36 3.40 -1.50
CA SER A 4 -6.64 4.42 -0.74
C SER A 4 -5.34 4.81 -1.45
N GLY A 5 -5.01 6.10 -1.47
CA GLY A 5 -3.83 6.59 -2.16
C GLY A 5 -3.60 8.09 -1.94
N ILE A 6 -2.34 8.51 -2.00
CA ILE A 6 -1.90 9.90 -1.88
C ILE A 6 -0.66 10.12 -2.74
N THR A 7 -0.50 11.31 -3.32
CA THR A 7 0.58 11.62 -4.29
C THR A 7 1.64 12.56 -3.75
N ASP A 8 1.47 13.09 -2.53
CA ASP A 8 2.41 14.04 -1.97
C ASP A 8 3.58 13.36 -1.24
N ALA A 9 4.53 14.18 -0.77
CA ALA A 9 5.74 13.71 -0.10
C ALA A 9 5.49 13.02 1.27
N THR A 10 4.30 13.16 1.85
CA THR A 10 3.93 12.54 3.14
C THR A 10 3.48 11.10 3.01
N ARG A 11 3.34 10.60 1.77
CA ARG A 11 2.84 9.27 1.42
C ARG A 11 3.33 8.14 2.33
N ASN A 12 4.63 8.04 2.59
CA ASN A 12 5.17 6.98 3.45
C ASN A 12 4.66 7.05 4.91
N VAL A 13 4.54 8.25 5.47
CA VAL A 13 4.02 8.48 6.83
C VAL A 13 2.52 8.20 6.87
N THR A 14 1.79 8.66 5.85
CA THR A 14 0.34 8.47 5.72
C THR A 14 -0.04 7.00 5.63
N TYR A 15 0.65 6.22 4.79
CA TYR A 15 0.44 4.77 4.70
C TYR A 15 0.74 4.04 6.01
N ALA A 16 1.83 4.40 6.70
CA ALA A 16 2.13 3.81 8.01
C ALA A 16 1.01 4.05 9.03
N SER A 17 0.43 5.26 9.04
CA SER A 17 -0.72 5.58 9.90
C SER A 17 -1.97 4.80 9.51
N TRP A 18 -2.29 4.72 8.21
CA TRP A 18 -3.49 4.03 7.74
C TRP A 18 -3.44 2.52 8.04
N TYR A 19 -2.30 1.88 7.80
CA TYR A 19 -2.10 0.47 8.14
C TYR A 19 -2.27 0.22 9.64
N GLN A 20 -1.73 1.10 10.50
CA GLN A 20 -1.97 1.03 11.95
C GLN A 20 -3.45 1.17 12.30
N THR A 21 -4.19 2.05 11.63
CA THR A 21 -5.64 2.19 11.82
C THR A 21 -6.39 0.92 11.41
N VAL A 22 -6.05 0.30 10.27
CA VAL A 22 -6.67 -0.95 9.82
C VAL A 22 -6.52 -2.02 10.89
N ILE A 23 -5.30 -2.22 11.41
CA ILE A 23 -5.04 -3.20 12.47
C ILE A 23 -5.76 -2.85 13.77
N SER A 24 -5.76 -1.60 14.20
CA SER A 24 -6.30 -1.20 15.51
C SER A 24 -7.82 -1.10 15.57
N THR A 25 -8.49 -1.07 14.42
CA THR A 25 -9.96 -1.00 14.31
C THR A 25 -10.59 -2.33 13.94
N ASP A 26 -9.81 -3.42 13.99
CA ASP A 26 -10.24 -4.79 13.64
C ASP A 26 -10.86 -4.88 12.23
N LEU A 27 -10.40 -4.03 11.31
CA LEU A 27 -10.75 -4.20 9.89
C LEU A 27 -10.06 -5.45 9.35
N THR A 28 -10.81 -6.26 8.59
CA THR A 28 -10.32 -7.53 8.03
C THR A 28 -9.45 -7.36 6.79
N GLY A 29 -9.26 -6.13 6.31
CA GLY A 29 -8.37 -5.83 5.21
C GLY A 29 -8.58 -4.46 4.57
N ASP A 30 -7.67 -4.16 3.66
CA ASP A 30 -7.62 -2.96 2.85
C ASP A 30 -7.00 -3.25 1.47
N LEU A 31 -7.24 -2.34 0.54
CA LEU A 31 -6.70 -2.37 -0.81
C LEU A 31 -6.12 -0.99 -1.14
N ILE A 32 -4.93 -1.00 -1.70
CA ILE A 32 -4.25 0.19 -2.20
C ILE A 32 -4.80 0.58 -3.57
N TRP A 33 -4.85 1.88 -3.86
CA TRP A 33 -4.94 2.39 -5.23
C TRP A 33 -3.61 3.04 -5.59
N GLN A 34 -2.79 2.46 -6.46
CA GLN A 34 -2.91 1.11 -7.05
C GLN A 34 -1.52 0.46 -7.14
N ALA A 35 -1.44 -0.83 -7.48
CA ALA A 35 -0.15 -1.49 -7.66
C ALA A 35 0.54 -1.02 -8.95
N GLY A 36 1.84 -0.72 -8.86
CA GLY A 36 2.71 -0.54 -10.02
C GLY A 36 3.53 -1.79 -10.29
N SER A 37 3.85 -2.10 -11.54
CA SER A 37 4.67 -3.25 -11.90
C SER A 37 5.65 -2.93 -13.03
N ASP A 38 6.86 -3.50 -12.94
CA ASP A 38 7.83 -3.49 -14.03
C ASP A 38 7.55 -4.68 -14.96
N LEU A 39 6.94 -4.42 -16.11
CA LEU A 39 6.61 -5.43 -17.11
C LEU A 39 7.74 -5.57 -18.13
N THR A 40 7.70 -6.65 -18.93
CA THR A 40 8.71 -6.91 -19.97
C THR A 40 8.78 -5.80 -21.03
N ASN A 41 7.72 -5.01 -21.17
CA ASN A 41 7.60 -3.88 -22.08
C ASN A 41 7.70 -2.52 -21.37
N GLY A 42 8.20 -2.48 -20.13
CA GLY A 42 8.37 -1.28 -19.32
C GLY A 42 7.44 -1.23 -18.10
N PRO A 43 7.61 -0.21 -17.24
CA PRO A 43 6.73 -0.03 -16.09
C PRO A 43 5.29 0.25 -16.53
N THR A 44 4.33 -0.20 -15.72
CA THR A 44 2.94 0.26 -15.84
C THR A 44 2.89 1.79 -15.81
N PRO A 45 1.92 2.43 -16.49
CA PRO A 45 1.74 3.89 -16.44
C PRO A 45 1.76 4.39 -14.99
N ASN A 46 2.34 5.55 -14.71
CA ASN A 46 2.39 6.09 -13.35
C ASN A 46 1.58 7.37 -13.24
N GLU A 47 0.40 7.30 -12.63
CA GLU A 47 -0.50 8.44 -12.37
C GLU A 47 -0.22 9.13 -11.03
N GLY A 48 0.87 8.75 -10.36
CA GLY A 48 1.31 9.29 -9.06
C GLY A 48 0.89 8.44 -7.86
N TYR A 49 -0.10 7.57 -8.02
CA TYR A 49 -0.62 6.70 -6.96
C TYR A 49 -0.01 5.30 -6.95
N MET A 50 0.67 4.88 -8.04
CA MET A 50 1.23 3.54 -8.14
C MET A 50 2.27 3.27 -7.04
N ILE A 51 2.15 2.14 -6.34
CA ILE A 51 3.18 1.59 -5.47
C ILE A 51 3.94 0.51 -6.25
N PHE A 52 5.15 0.83 -6.71
CA PHE A 52 6.07 -0.11 -7.34
C PHE A 52 6.88 -0.87 -6.29
N PRO A 53 7.49 -2.03 -6.61
CA PRO A 53 8.36 -2.77 -5.68
C PRO A 53 9.55 -1.97 -5.14
N THR A 54 9.97 -0.91 -5.84
CA THR A 54 11.05 0.00 -5.44
C THR A 54 10.57 1.16 -4.57
N ASP A 55 9.27 1.32 -4.34
CA ASP A 55 8.68 2.37 -3.52
C ASP A 55 8.85 2.05 -2.02
N PRO A 56 9.20 3.02 -1.16
CA PRO A 56 9.27 2.82 0.29
C PRO A 56 7.99 2.24 0.91
N VAL A 57 6.81 2.61 0.38
CA VAL A 57 5.51 2.10 0.84
C VAL A 57 5.39 0.58 0.61
N TYR A 58 6.06 0.03 -0.40
CA TYR A 58 6.02 -1.41 -0.66
C TYR A 58 6.60 -2.23 0.51
N ALA A 59 7.59 -1.72 1.23
CA ALA A 59 8.10 -2.36 2.45
C ALA A 59 7.10 -2.29 3.61
N LEU A 60 6.33 -1.18 3.71
CA LEU A 60 5.25 -1.05 4.69
C LEU A 60 4.12 -2.05 4.40
N MET A 61 3.74 -2.22 3.12
CA MET A 61 2.73 -3.19 2.70
C MET A 61 3.10 -4.62 3.12
N GLN A 62 4.35 -5.03 2.89
CA GLN A 62 4.83 -6.35 3.30
C GLN A 62 4.72 -6.55 4.81
N SER A 63 5.04 -5.52 5.59
CA SER A 63 4.96 -5.56 7.05
C SER A 63 3.51 -5.60 7.55
N HIS A 64 2.59 -4.89 6.87
CA HIS A 64 1.16 -4.82 7.18
C HIS A 64 0.40 -6.10 6.83
N ALA A 65 0.79 -6.80 5.76
CA ALA A 65 0.13 -8.03 5.35
C ALA A 65 0.30 -9.18 6.37
N ALA A 66 1.40 -9.19 7.15
CA ALA A 66 1.69 -10.24 8.13
C ALA A 66 0.63 -10.35 9.26
N PRO A 67 0.28 -9.27 9.99
CA PRO A 67 -0.77 -9.33 11.01
C PRO A 67 -2.15 -9.61 10.41
N LEU A 68 -2.49 -9.06 9.24
CA LEU A 68 -3.77 -9.36 8.56
C LEU A 68 -3.92 -10.86 8.23
N LYS A 69 -2.84 -11.50 7.76
CA LYS A 69 -2.83 -12.95 7.47
C LYS A 69 -3.00 -13.79 8.74
N ALA A 70 -2.51 -13.32 9.90
CA ALA A 70 -2.63 -14.06 11.16
C ALA A 70 -4.06 -14.02 11.75
N CYS A 71 -4.88 -13.07 11.34
CA CYS A 71 -6.29 -12.95 11.74
C CYS A 71 -7.27 -13.72 10.84
N GLY A 72 -6.77 -14.41 9.80
CA GLY A 72 -7.56 -15.19 8.83
C GLY A 72 -7.71 -16.66 9.18
#